data_AF-A0A9E4REZ0-F1
#
_entry.id   AF-A0A9E4REZ0-F1
#
_cell.length_a   1.000
_cell.length_b   1.000
_cell.length_c   1.000
_cell.angle_alpha   90.00
_cell.angle_beta   90.00
_cell.angle_gamma   90.00
#
_symmetry.space_group_name_H-M   'P 1'
#
loop_
_entity.id
_entity.type
_entity.pdbx_description
1 polymer ?
#
loop_
_entity_poly.entity_id
_entity_poly.type
_entity_poly.pdbx_seq_one_letter_code
_entity_poly.pdbx_strand_id
1 'polypeptide(L)'
;MTVAIAMAACIPEDDPALGSAATRAAGRAQVTPTAPNPAVTPSPVTTPTPTLVPAPTLGPAPTDAPAPTPTPASSPTPSPTPTVPPTVDPKLAELDAVSAAVATLMADNGLSVIPNPVTASEPPCTTGTTAMTRFPDTASAAGTVDKPADPAGRVYASGTGDLGDKDGYVLFGHDILADLLPSTVVSYVRFVRSVWCYTVEPDGYVRQYDESGAETPRPPRPTPTPAPTPTPTPTLTPEEQARKTPEGELAIVSEAVAQLMFQAGLSSIPNPVTKGTVPCFAGTQDMAAFPDATSIAGTSDKLTDPFGMPYTDGVDPLGDKDGYVLAGHDIFGDNQQTGLRSYLGFTSATWCYSVDGDGRVEQHEPSRVQVLDDVDVLRAAFAGGDGSARLVLLVTPELAAARGRAIWVQTQVLDSDAELDLKVYVVWNPSPGGVDPWPSPFPSLAPDDRIVEYWDSGQAAAQWFASDAGSATVAYDAYYLFGPEARWDDELP
;
A
#
# COMPACT_ATOMS: atom_id res chain seq x y z
N MET A 1 -26.18 -1.16 31.22
CA MET A 1 -26.54 0.27 31.36
C MET A 1 -25.22 1.00 31.28
N THR A 2 -24.81 1.31 30.06
CA THR A 2 -23.57 2.05 29.75
C THR A 2 -23.75 3.47 30.27
N VAL A 3 -22.79 3.98 31.03
CA VAL A 3 -22.77 5.40 31.43
C VAL A 3 -21.74 6.07 30.53
N ALA A 4 -22.20 6.73 29.48
CA ALA A 4 -21.37 7.67 28.74
C ALA A 4 -21.08 8.86 29.67
N ILE A 5 -19.84 8.95 30.18
CA ILE A 5 -19.40 10.11 30.95
C ILE A 5 -18.79 11.10 29.94
N ALA A 6 -19.58 12.09 29.53
CA ALA A 6 -19.04 13.26 28.86
C ALA A 6 -18.22 14.07 29.88
N MET A 7 -16.89 13.88 29.88
CA MET A 7 -16.00 14.73 30.67
C MET A 7 -15.65 15.97 29.86
N ALA A 8 -16.39 17.05 30.08
CA ALA A 8 -15.90 18.38 29.75
C ALA A 8 -14.78 18.73 30.75
N ALA A 9 -13.52 18.54 30.34
CA ALA A 9 -12.38 18.93 31.14
C ALA A 9 -12.27 20.46 31.16
N CYS A 10 -12.96 21.11 32.09
CA CYS A 10 -12.61 22.48 32.53
C CYS A 10 -11.28 22.40 33.30
N ILE A 11 -10.16 22.49 32.59
CA ILE A 11 -8.90 22.94 33.19
C ILE A 11 -9.00 24.48 33.26
N PRO A 12 -8.59 25.14 34.36
CA PRO A 12 -8.70 26.60 34.45
C PRO A 12 -7.79 27.23 33.39
N GLU A 13 -8.38 27.84 32.37
CA GLU A 13 -7.67 28.78 31.50
C GLU A 13 -7.59 30.13 32.22
N ASP A 14 -6.36 30.61 32.46
CA ASP A 14 -6.07 31.96 32.95
C ASP A 14 -6.26 33.02 31.83
N ASP A 15 -7.31 32.92 31.01
CA ASP A 15 -7.65 33.91 29.97
C ASP A 15 -9.11 34.39 30.09
N PRO A 16 -9.37 35.64 30.54
CA PRO A 16 -10.71 36.11 30.88
C PRO A 16 -11.57 36.56 29.67
N ALA A 17 -11.30 36.12 28.45
CA ALA A 17 -11.88 36.73 27.24
C ALA A 17 -12.70 35.81 26.32
N LEU A 18 -13.28 34.70 26.79
CA LEU A 18 -14.37 34.01 26.05
C LEU A 18 -15.41 33.41 27.02
N GLY A 19 -16.49 34.15 27.25
CA GLY A 19 -17.59 33.73 28.10
C GLY A 19 -18.78 33.15 27.34
N SER A 20 -19.28 32.02 27.86
CA SER A 20 -20.68 31.59 27.88
C SER A 20 -21.22 30.73 26.71
N ALA A 21 -21.32 29.41 26.94
CA ALA A 21 -22.47 28.61 26.51
C ALA A 21 -22.60 27.26 27.27
N ALA A 22 -23.82 27.04 27.79
CA ALA A 22 -24.52 25.76 28.02
C ALA A 22 -23.98 24.72 29.02
N THR A 23 -24.33 24.89 30.31
CA THR A 23 -24.65 23.76 31.19
C THR A 23 -26.17 23.61 31.24
N ARG A 24 -26.74 22.62 30.53
CA ARG A 24 -28.13 22.17 30.74
C ARG A 24 -28.14 20.69 31.08
N ALA A 25 -28.73 20.40 32.23
CA ALA A 25 -28.92 19.08 32.79
C ALA A 25 -29.86 18.23 31.91
N ALA A 26 -29.40 17.07 31.47
CA ALA A 26 -30.26 16.01 30.98
C ALA A 26 -31.09 15.44 32.15
N GLY A 27 -32.39 15.29 31.91
CA GLY A 27 -33.39 14.91 32.90
C GLY A 27 -33.20 13.50 33.46
N ARG A 28 -33.35 13.39 34.78
CA ARG A 28 -33.55 12.12 35.49
C ARG A 28 -34.88 11.48 35.06
N ALA A 29 -34.81 10.33 34.40
CA ALA A 29 -35.89 9.34 34.48
C ALA A 29 -35.78 8.63 35.85
N GLN A 30 -36.68 9.00 36.77
CA GLN A 30 -36.78 8.39 38.09
C GLN A 30 -37.57 7.08 38.00
N VAL A 31 -36.88 5.95 37.78
CA VAL A 31 -37.49 4.63 37.92
C VAL A 31 -37.46 4.26 39.40
N THR A 32 -38.64 3.99 39.98
CA THR A 32 -38.80 3.57 41.38
C THR A 32 -38.64 2.04 41.46
N PRO A 33 -37.62 1.49 42.13
CA PRO A 33 -37.57 0.06 42.42
C PRO A 33 -38.45 -0.25 43.63
N THR A 34 -39.38 -1.18 43.48
CA THR A 34 -40.11 -1.78 44.61
C THR A 34 -39.14 -2.64 45.43
N ALA A 35 -38.94 -2.27 46.70
CA ALA A 35 -38.07 -2.98 47.64
C ALA A 35 -38.64 -4.34 48.07
N PRO A 36 -37.88 -5.45 48.00
CA PRO A 36 -38.18 -6.63 48.79
C PRO A 36 -37.55 -6.54 50.19
N ASN A 37 -38.43 -6.66 51.19
CA ASN A 37 -38.27 -7.17 52.56
C ASN A 37 -36.84 -7.28 53.16
N PRO A 38 -36.51 -6.58 54.27
CA PRO A 38 -35.20 -6.69 54.91
C PRO A 38 -35.04 -8.02 55.65
N ALA A 39 -34.11 -8.86 55.18
CA ALA A 39 -33.58 -9.98 55.94
C ALA A 39 -32.55 -9.48 56.98
N VAL A 40 -32.62 -10.06 58.17
CA VAL A 40 -31.85 -9.70 59.37
C VAL A 40 -30.34 -9.86 59.13
N THR A 41 -29.58 -8.76 59.29
CA THR A 41 -28.12 -8.73 59.24
C THR A 41 -27.50 -9.36 60.50
N PRO A 42 -26.63 -10.37 60.40
CA PRO A 42 -25.87 -10.86 61.56
C PRO A 42 -24.77 -9.87 61.98
N SER A 43 -24.56 -9.79 63.29
CA SER A 43 -23.59 -8.94 63.99
C SER A 43 -22.17 -9.04 63.41
N PRO A 44 -21.42 -7.92 63.29
CA PRO A 44 -20.07 -7.95 62.77
C PRO A 44 -19.12 -8.70 63.73
N VAL A 45 -18.38 -9.66 63.17
CA VAL A 45 -17.23 -10.30 63.81
C VAL A 45 -16.08 -9.31 63.78
N THR A 46 -15.48 -9.04 64.95
CA THR A 46 -14.35 -8.14 65.10
C THR A 46 -13.10 -8.72 64.43
N THR A 47 -12.64 -8.06 63.38
CA THR A 47 -11.37 -8.35 62.71
C THR A 47 -10.20 -8.10 63.68
N PRO A 48 -9.24 -9.04 63.85
CA PRO A 48 -8.09 -8.83 64.72
C PRO A 48 -7.20 -7.71 64.20
N THR A 49 -6.75 -6.86 65.12
CA THR A 49 -5.80 -5.77 64.89
C THR A 49 -4.49 -6.32 64.30
N PRO A 50 -4.00 -5.80 63.16
CA PRO A 50 -2.73 -6.24 62.61
C PRO A 50 -1.59 -5.90 63.58
N THR A 51 -0.77 -6.90 63.89
CA THR A 51 0.46 -6.74 64.65
C THR A 51 1.45 -5.95 63.80
N LEU A 52 1.94 -4.83 64.32
CA LEU A 52 2.92 -3.99 63.64
C LEU A 52 4.21 -4.78 63.38
N VAL A 53 4.56 -4.91 62.11
CA VAL A 53 5.87 -5.44 61.68
C VAL A 53 6.95 -4.42 62.10
N PRO A 54 8.04 -4.84 62.77
CA PRO A 54 9.08 -3.92 63.19
C PRO A 54 9.73 -3.23 61.98
N ALA A 55 9.95 -1.92 62.12
CA ALA A 55 10.54 -1.08 61.10
C ALA A 55 11.93 -1.60 60.66
N PRO A 56 12.22 -1.66 59.35
CA PRO A 56 13.51 -2.09 58.86
C PRO A 56 14.61 -1.16 59.39
N THR A 57 15.64 -1.77 59.97
CA THR A 57 16.84 -1.07 60.43
C THR A 57 17.57 -0.50 59.21
N LEU A 58 17.76 0.81 59.18
CA LEU A 58 18.49 1.49 58.11
C LEU A 58 19.92 0.94 58.04
N GLY A 59 20.25 0.31 56.90
CA GLY A 59 21.61 -0.10 56.57
C GLY A 59 22.54 1.12 56.43
N PRO A 60 23.87 0.91 56.54
CA PRO A 60 24.84 2.00 56.52
C PRO A 60 24.70 2.84 55.24
N ALA A 61 24.79 4.16 55.42
CA ALA A 61 24.71 5.15 54.35
C ALA A 61 25.71 4.80 53.23
N PRO A 62 25.28 4.79 51.96
CA PRO A 62 26.18 4.54 50.84
C PRO A 62 27.29 5.57 50.85
N THR A 63 28.53 5.08 50.79
CA THR A 63 29.72 5.92 50.60
C THR A 63 29.65 6.53 49.20
N ASP A 64 29.78 7.85 49.11
CA ASP A 64 29.75 8.59 47.85
C ASP A 64 30.70 7.96 46.83
N ALA A 65 30.14 7.47 45.73
CA ALA A 65 30.91 6.98 44.61
C ALA A 65 31.69 8.15 43.98
N PRO A 66 32.99 8.00 43.69
CA PRO A 66 33.80 9.07 43.12
C PRO A 66 33.18 9.57 41.82
N ALA A 67 33.08 10.89 41.69
CA ALA A 67 32.51 11.56 40.54
C ALA A 67 33.15 11.03 39.24
N PRO A 68 32.34 10.69 38.21
CA PRO A 68 32.86 10.16 36.96
C PRO A 68 33.81 11.18 36.33
N THR A 69 35.01 10.71 36.01
CA THR A 69 35.98 11.49 35.23
C THR A 69 35.34 11.82 33.88
N PRO A 70 35.37 13.09 33.42
CA PRO A 70 34.75 13.48 32.16
C PRO A 70 35.32 12.62 31.03
N THR A 71 34.44 11.85 30.39
CA THR A 71 34.78 11.08 29.20
C THR A 71 35.12 12.08 28.09
N PRO A 72 36.29 11.97 27.43
CA PRO A 72 36.65 12.84 26.33
C PRO A 72 35.52 12.82 25.29
N ALA A 73 35.06 14.01 24.90
CA ALA A 73 34.03 14.15 23.87
C ALA A 73 34.43 13.32 22.65
N SER A 74 33.58 12.36 22.29
CA SER A 74 33.76 11.54 21.10
C SER A 74 33.92 12.47 19.90
N SER A 75 35.10 12.39 19.26
CA SER A 75 35.38 13.03 17.97
C SER A 75 34.18 12.79 17.05
N PRO A 76 33.69 13.82 16.32
CA PRO A 76 32.54 13.68 15.44
C PRO A 76 32.78 12.48 14.53
N THR A 77 31.89 11.48 14.63
CA THR A 77 31.86 10.37 13.67
C THR A 77 31.78 11.01 12.29
N PRO A 78 32.74 10.77 11.38
CA PRO A 78 32.68 11.33 10.05
C PRO A 78 31.32 10.97 9.45
N SER A 79 30.59 11.99 9.02
CA SER A 79 29.31 11.83 8.33
C SER A 79 29.49 10.73 7.28
N PRO A 80 28.63 9.70 7.24
CA PRO A 80 28.75 8.63 6.27
C PRO A 80 28.84 9.29 4.90
N THR A 81 29.99 9.11 4.25
CA THR A 81 30.15 9.58 2.87
C THR A 81 29.04 8.88 2.09
N PRO A 82 28.17 9.63 1.37
CA PRO A 82 27.07 9.04 0.64
C PRO A 82 27.64 7.89 -0.18
N THR A 83 27.23 6.67 0.18
CA THR A 83 27.67 5.49 -0.53
C THR A 83 26.94 5.55 -1.86
N VAL A 84 27.69 5.86 -2.92
CA VAL A 84 27.16 5.85 -4.28
C VAL A 84 26.49 4.49 -4.46
N PRO A 85 25.19 4.44 -4.85
CA PRO A 85 24.51 3.19 -5.10
C PRO A 85 25.39 2.34 -6.01
N PRO A 86 25.59 1.04 -5.70
CA PRO A 86 26.43 0.20 -6.54
C PRO A 86 25.94 0.30 -7.97
N THR A 87 26.81 0.73 -8.88
CA THR A 87 26.52 0.71 -10.31
C THR A 87 26.36 -0.75 -10.68
N VAL A 88 25.11 -1.19 -10.88
CA VAL A 88 24.81 -2.53 -11.35
C VAL A 88 25.44 -2.65 -12.74
N ASP A 89 26.23 -3.71 -12.95
CA ASP A 89 26.78 -4.00 -14.26
C ASP A 89 25.61 -4.19 -15.25
N PRO A 90 25.47 -3.34 -16.28
CA PRO A 90 24.37 -3.44 -17.23
C PRO A 90 24.29 -4.81 -17.91
N LYS A 91 25.41 -5.53 -18.00
CA LYS A 91 25.47 -6.90 -18.52
C LYS A 91 24.71 -7.86 -17.61
N LEU A 92 24.92 -7.78 -16.30
CA LEU A 92 24.25 -8.63 -15.32
C LEU A 92 22.76 -8.28 -15.21
N ALA A 93 22.43 -6.98 -15.26
CA ALA A 93 21.04 -6.52 -15.26
C ALA A 93 20.23 -7.09 -16.43
N GLU A 94 20.81 -7.12 -17.65
CA GLU A 94 20.14 -7.71 -18.81
C GLU A 94 19.98 -9.23 -18.67
N LEU A 95 21.00 -9.94 -18.16
CA LEU A 95 20.92 -11.39 -17.90
C LEU A 95 19.82 -11.74 -16.90
N ASP A 96 19.68 -10.95 -15.82
CA ASP A 96 18.64 -11.18 -14.82
C ASP A 96 17.25 -10.90 -15.40
N ALA A 97 17.10 -9.86 -16.22
CA ALA A 97 15.85 -9.57 -16.95
C ALA A 97 15.46 -10.71 -17.90
N VAL A 98 16.40 -11.23 -18.71
CA VAL A 98 16.13 -12.35 -19.63
C VAL A 98 15.85 -13.64 -18.85
N SER A 99 16.56 -13.90 -17.75
CA SER A 99 16.33 -15.07 -16.90
C SER A 99 14.94 -15.06 -16.27
N ALA A 100 14.51 -13.91 -15.74
CA ALA A 100 13.18 -13.73 -15.18
C ALA A 100 12.10 -13.93 -16.26
N ALA A 101 12.30 -13.35 -17.44
CA ALA A 101 11.38 -13.49 -18.57
C ALA A 101 11.19 -14.95 -19.02
N VAL A 102 12.26 -15.74 -19.08
CA VAL A 102 12.15 -17.19 -19.37
C VAL A 102 11.36 -17.92 -18.29
N ALA A 103 11.61 -17.62 -17.02
CA ALA A 103 10.89 -18.24 -15.92
C ALA A 103 9.38 -17.92 -15.97
N THR A 104 9.01 -16.66 -16.23
CA THR A 104 7.61 -16.26 -16.39
C THR A 104 6.97 -16.94 -17.59
N LEU A 105 7.64 -16.97 -18.74
CA LEU A 105 7.14 -17.67 -19.92
C LEU A 105 6.90 -19.16 -19.64
N MET A 106 7.82 -19.84 -18.95
CA MET A 106 7.63 -21.24 -18.58
C MET A 106 6.46 -21.43 -17.62
N ALA A 107 6.34 -20.57 -16.60
CA ALA A 107 5.25 -20.62 -15.64
C ALA A 107 3.88 -20.41 -16.30
N ASP A 108 3.76 -19.35 -17.11
CA ASP A 108 2.53 -19.02 -17.85
C ASP A 108 2.08 -20.18 -18.73
N ASN A 109 3.01 -20.85 -19.40
CA ASN A 109 2.71 -21.94 -20.33
C ASN A 109 2.71 -23.33 -19.67
N GLY A 110 2.85 -23.40 -18.34
CA GLY A 110 2.89 -24.68 -17.61
C GLY A 110 4.06 -25.60 -18.02
N LEU A 111 5.17 -25.04 -18.51
CA LEU A 111 6.32 -25.78 -19.00
C LEU A 111 7.23 -26.17 -17.83
N SER A 112 7.45 -27.47 -17.65
CA SER A 112 8.55 -27.96 -16.82
C SER A 112 9.88 -28.05 -17.59
N VAL A 113 9.80 -28.07 -18.93
CA VAL A 113 10.93 -28.18 -19.85
C VAL A 113 10.64 -27.34 -21.09
N ILE A 114 11.63 -26.60 -21.59
CA ILE A 114 11.60 -25.93 -22.89
C ILE A 114 11.82 -27.01 -23.96
N PRO A 115 10.86 -27.26 -24.88
CA PRO A 115 10.92 -28.42 -25.77
C PRO A 115 12.10 -28.36 -26.74
N ASN A 116 12.30 -27.21 -27.40
CA ASN A 116 13.37 -27.01 -28.36
C ASN A 116 14.20 -25.78 -27.96
N PRO A 117 14.99 -25.89 -26.88
CA PRO A 117 15.73 -24.76 -26.35
C PRO A 117 16.74 -24.25 -27.37
N VAL A 118 16.93 -22.94 -27.45
CA VAL A 118 17.98 -22.32 -28.26
C VAL A 118 19.33 -22.76 -27.72
N THR A 119 19.85 -23.80 -28.36
CA THR A 119 21.21 -24.30 -28.21
C THR A 119 22.05 -23.81 -29.40
N ALA A 120 23.20 -23.23 -29.12
CA ALA A 120 24.25 -22.82 -30.04
C ALA A 120 24.12 -23.02 -31.58
N SER A 121 23.96 -21.92 -32.34
CA SER A 121 24.45 -21.63 -33.73
C SER A 121 23.79 -20.33 -34.24
N GLU A 122 24.36 -19.33 -34.96
CA GLU A 122 25.50 -19.09 -35.88
C GLU A 122 26.08 -17.63 -35.69
N PRO A 123 27.30 -17.30 -36.20
CA PRO A 123 27.99 -16.00 -35.96
C PRO A 123 27.22 -14.75 -36.41
N PRO A 124 27.40 -13.56 -35.78
CA PRO A 124 28.34 -13.25 -34.68
C PRO A 124 27.84 -13.67 -33.29
N CYS A 125 26.75 -14.47 -33.21
CA CYS A 125 26.35 -15.23 -32.03
C CYS A 125 26.53 -16.74 -32.27
N THR A 126 27.77 -17.23 -32.37
CA THR A 126 28.04 -18.65 -32.67
C THR A 126 27.38 -19.64 -31.70
N THR A 127 27.04 -19.21 -30.49
CA THR A 127 26.43 -20.07 -29.47
C THR A 127 25.05 -19.65 -28.98
N GLY A 128 24.38 -18.63 -29.54
CA GLY A 128 23.07 -18.20 -29.02
C GLY A 128 22.33 -17.24 -29.95
N THR A 129 21.37 -16.49 -29.43
CA THR A 129 20.64 -15.47 -30.20
C THR A 129 20.55 -14.16 -29.44
N THR A 130 20.58 -13.05 -30.18
CA THR A 130 20.16 -11.73 -29.67
C THR A 130 18.70 -11.44 -29.97
N ALA A 131 18.06 -12.17 -30.88
CA ALA A 131 16.68 -11.94 -31.27
C ALA A 131 15.72 -12.59 -30.26
N MET A 132 15.05 -11.76 -29.46
CA MET A 132 14.08 -12.21 -28.45
C MET A 132 12.77 -12.71 -29.06
N THR A 133 12.53 -12.40 -30.34
CA THR A 133 11.49 -13.04 -31.18
C THR A 133 11.87 -14.48 -31.57
N ARG A 134 13.06 -14.95 -31.16
CA ARG A 134 13.55 -16.29 -31.46
C ARG A 134 14.06 -17.06 -30.24
N PHE A 135 13.79 -16.59 -29.04
CA PHE A 135 14.32 -17.15 -27.81
C PHE A 135 13.19 -17.23 -26.78
N PRO A 136 13.06 -18.29 -25.96
CA PRO A 136 13.95 -19.44 -25.84
C PRO A 136 13.75 -20.58 -26.86
N ASP A 137 12.67 -20.59 -27.64
CA ASP A 137 12.32 -21.69 -28.54
C ASP A 137 11.55 -21.19 -29.78
N THR A 138 12.08 -21.43 -30.98
CA THR A 138 11.37 -21.14 -32.25
C THR A 138 10.87 -22.36 -32.99
N ALA A 139 11.28 -23.56 -32.57
CA ALA A 139 11.05 -24.77 -33.33
C ALA A 139 9.77 -25.50 -32.89
N SER A 140 9.25 -25.19 -31.71
CA SER A 140 7.97 -25.71 -31.22
C SER A 140 6.81 -25.18 -32.06
N ALA A 141 6.42 -25.95 -33.07
CA ALA A 141 5.34 -25.56 -33.97
C ALA A 141 3.96 -25.64 -33.29
N ALA A 142 3.11 -24.65 -33.55
CA ALA A 142 1.74 -24.57 -33.03
C ALA A 142 0.95 -25.85 -33.35
N GLY A 143 0.32 -26.44 -32.34
CA GLY A 143 -0.53 -27.64 -32.49
C GLY A 143 0.23 -28.96 -32.61
N THR A 144 1.54 -28.94 -32.36
CA THR A 144 2.36 -30.15 -32.26
C THR A 144 2.47 -30.63 -30.81
N VAL A 145 3.15 -31.77 -30.61
CA VAL A 145 3.41 -32.31 -29.26
C VAL A 145 4.20 -31.34 -28.38
N ASP A 146 4.98 -30.44 -28.98
CA ASP A 146 5.82 -29.50 -28.26
C ASP A 146 5.08 -28.23 -27.85
N LYS A 147 4.00 -27.85 -28.57
CA LYS A 147 3.12 -26.71 -28.24
C LYS A 147 1.64 -27.10 -28.43
N PRO A 148 1.10 -27.98 -27.58
CA PRO A 148 -0.18 -28.64 -27.83
C PRO A 148 -1.38 -27.75 -27.50
N ALA A 149 -1.31 -26.96 -26.44
CA ALA A 149 -2.41 -26.13 -25.99
C ALA A 149 -1.93 -24.96 -25.12
N ASP A 150 -2.76 -23.92 -25.04
CA ASP A 150 -2.59 -22.81 -24.11
C ASP A 150 -2.96 -23.21 -22.65
N PRO A 151 -2.77 -22.32 -21.66
CA PRO A 151 -3.07 -22.61 -20.26
C PRO A 151 -4.55 -22.85 -19.97
N ALA A 152 -5.45 -22.42 -20.85
CA ALA A 152 -6.89 -22.68 -20.77
C ALA A 152 -7.27 -24.02 -21.44
N GLY A 153 -6.31 -24.75 -22.00
CA GLY A 153 -6.51 -26.03 -22.69
C GLY A 153 -6.97 -25.90 -24.14
N ARG A 154 -6.91 -24.70 -24.75
CA ARG A 154 -7.22 -24.49 -26.16
C ARG A 154 -6.02 -24.90 -27.01
N VAL A 155 -6.28 -25.70 -28.04
CA VAL A 155 -5.23 -26.27 -28.89
C VAL A 155 -4.71 -25.18 -29.83
N TYR A 156 -3.39 -24.97 -29.80
CA TYR A 156 -2.74 -24.10 -30.78
C TYR A 156 -2.95 -24.67 -32.18
N ALA A 157 -3.29 -23.84 -33.15
CA ALA A 157 -3.57 -24.26 -34.50
C ALA A 157 -2.62 -23.56 -35.48
N SER A 158 -1.86 -24.38 -36.22
CA SER A 158 -1.01 -23.91 -37.31
C SER A 158 -1.89 -23.30 -38.41
N GLY A 159 -1.94 -21.97 -38.50
CA GLY A 159 -2.56 -21.30 -39.63
C GLY A 159 -1.59 -21.17 -40.79
N THR A 160 -2.09 -21.24 -42.03
CA THR A 160 -1.35 -20.80 -43.21
C THR A 160 -1.52 -19.29 -43.37
N GLY A 161 -0.47 -18.50 -43.10
CA GLY A 161 -0.46 -17.04 -43.24
C GLY A 161 -0.57 -16.29 -41.90
N ASP A 162 -1.03 -15.05 -41.93
CA ASP A 162 -1.12 -14.16 -40.75
C ASP A 162 -2.28 -14.50 -39.79
N LEU A 163 -3.04 -15.57 -40.05
CA LEU A 163 -4.28 -15.95 -39.34
C LEU A 163 -4.11 -17.24 -38.50
N GLY A 164 -2.89 -17.53 -38.05
CA GLY A 164 -2.57 -18.71 -37.26
C GLY A 164 -1.82 -18.35 -35.99
N ASP A 165 -1.89 -19.25 -35.01
CA ASP A 165 -1.13 -19.04 -33.78
C ASP A 165 0.37 -19.10 -34.07
N LYS A 166 1.16 -18.30 -33.36
CA LYS A 166 2.61 -18.25 -33.61
C LYS A 166 3.32 -19.51 -33.12
N ASP A 167 4.23 -19.99 -33.96
CA ASP A 167 5.22 -21.00 -33.58
C ASP A 167 6.16 -20.45 -32.50
N GLY A 168 6.67 -21.38 -31.68
CA GLY A 168 7.68 -21.13 -30.66
C GLY A 168 7.12 -20.64 -29.33
N TYR A 169 7.97 -20.77 -28.32
CA TYR A 169 7.86 -20.08 -27.04
C TYR A 169 8.93 -19.00 -27.04
N VAL A 170 8.54 -17.75 -27.33
CA VAL A 170 9.47 -16.64 -27.54
C VAL A 170 9.27 -15.53 -26.51
N LEU A 171 10.30 -14.75 -26.17
CA LEU A 171 10.20 -13.69 -25.16
C LEU A 171 9.61 -12.39 -25.71
N PHE A 172 9.55 -12.22 -27.02
CA PHE A 172 8.98 -11.03 -27.65
C PHE A 172 7.97 -11.39 -28.73
N GLY A 173 6.73 -10.93 -28.56
CA GLY A 173 5.64 -11.16 -29.49
C GLY A 173 5.10 -12.60 -29.46
N HIS A 174 5.10 -13.23 -28.29
CA HIS A 174 4.59 -14.57 -28.02
C HIS A 174 3.07 -14.62 -28.11
N ASP A 175 2.55 -15.61 -28.80
CA ASP A 175 1.13 -15.88 -28.79
C ASP A 175 0.76 -16.84 -27.65
N ILE A 176 0.12 -16.29 -26.61
CA ILE A 176 -0.26 -17.03 -25.41
C ILE A 176 -1.70 -17.56 -25.49
N LEU A 177 -2.54 -17.04 -26.37
CA LEU A 177 -3.94 -17.43 -26.46
C LEU A 177 -4.10 -18.16 -27.79
N ALA A 178 -4.32 -19.47 -27.76
CA ALA A 178 -4.60 -20.28 -28.95
C ALA A 178 -5.98 -19.91 -29.54
N ASP A 179 -6.09 -18.72 -30.12
CA ASP A 179 -7.32 -18.06 -30.54
C ASP A 179 -7.37 -17.78 -32.05
N LEU A 180 -6.33 -18.18 -32.80
CA LEU A 180 -6.18 -17.98 -34.24
C LEU A 180 -6.06 -16.51 -34.67
N LEU A 181 -5.86 -15.59 -33.72
CA LEU A 181 -5.73 -14.16 -34.00
C LEU A 181 -4.31 -13.68 -33.71
N PRO A 182 -3.65 -13.00 -34.68
CA PRO A 182 -2.29 -12.52 -34.48
C PRO A 182 -2.17 -11.34 -33.50
N SER A 183 -3.29 -10.81 -33.01
CA SER A 183 -3.37 -9.56 -32.26
C SER A 183 -2.99 -9.69 -30.79
N THR A 184 -3.12 -10.88 -30.19
CA THR A 184 -2.94 -11.02 -28.73
C THR A 184 -1.55 -11.57 -28.39
N VAL A 185 -0.52 -10.74 -28.60
CA VAL A 185 0.86 -11.12 -28.31
C VAL A 185 1.36 -10.55 -26.99
N VAL A 186 2.09 -11.37 -26.23
CA VAL A 186 2.78 -10.99 -24.99
C VAL A 186 4.27 -10.86 -25.25
N SER A 187 4.90 -9.87 -24.63
CA SER A 187 6.36 -9.71 -24.62
C SER A 187 6.86 -9.71 -23.18
N TYR A 188 7.62 -10.74 -22.82
CA TYR A 188 8.24 -10.94 -21.51
C TYR A 188 9.51 -10.09 -21.31
N VAL A 189 10.09 -9.60 -22.40
CA VAL A 189 11.19 -8.62 -22.40
C VAL A 189 10.81 -7.39 -23.23
N ARG A 190 11.49 -6.26 -22.97
CA ARG A 190 11.15 -4.96 -23.58
C ARG A 190 11.88 -4.68 -24.88
N PHE A 191 12.87 -5.50 -25.22
CA PHE A 191 13.69 -5.33 -26.40
C PHE A 191 13.50 -6.50 -27.36
N VAL A 192 13.34 -6.19 -28.64
CA VAL A 192 13.29 -7.20 -29.72
C VAL A 192 14.66 -7.84 -29.92
N ARG A 193 15.72 -7.08 -29.65
CA ARG A 193 17.12 -7.49 -29.72
C ARG A 193 17.85 -7.12 -28.44
N SER A 194 18.50 -8.10 -27.83
CA SER A 194 19.42 -7.87 -26.72
C SER A 194 20.77 -7.33 -27.20
N VAL A 195 21.53 -6.75 -26.27
CA VAL A 195 22.94 -6.40 -26.50
C VAL A 195 23.80 -7.67 -26.51
N TRP A 196 23.48 -8.64 -25.65
CA TRP A 196 24.26 -9.86 -25.48
C TRP A 196 23.59 -11.09 -26.11
N CYS A 197 24.35 -12.15 -26.42
CA CYS A 197 23.78 -13.39 -26.96
C CYS A 197 23.33 -14.31 -25.81
N TYR A 198 22.22 -15.02 -25.98
CA TYR A 198 21.69 -15.94 -24.96
C TYR A 198 21.48 -17.36 -25.47
N THR A 199 21.69 -18.32 -24.57
CA THR A 199 21.16 -19.69 -24.69
C THR A 199 20.29 -20.00 -23.50
N VAL A 200 19.52 -21.07 -23.63
CA VAL A 200 18.72 -21.61 -22.54
C VAL A 200 18.90 -23.13 -22.51
N GLU A 201 18.95 -23.70 -21.32
CA GLU A 201 18.90 -25.15 -21.13
C GLU A 201 17.43 -25.62 -21.10
N PRO A 202 17.16 -26.93 -21.28
CA PRO A 202 15.78 -27.43 -21.24
C PRO A 202 15.05 -27.08 -19.93
N ASP A 203 15.74 -26.88 -18.82
CA ASP A 203 15.13 -26.52 -17.53
C ASP A 203 14.87 -25.01 -17.35
N GLY A 204 15.11 -24.19 -18.38
CA GLY A 204 14.97 -22.74 -18.32
C GLY A 204 16.21 -21.99 -17.87
N TYR A 205 17.33 -22.68 -17.59
CA TYR A 205 18.55 -21.99 -17.17
C TYR A 205 19.17 -21.19 -18.33
N VAL A 206 19.19 -19.86 -18.18
CA VAL A 206 19.72 -18.93 -19.19
C VAL A 206 21.22 -18.71 -19.01
N ARG A 207 21.98 -18.73 -20.12
CA ARG A 207 23.39 -18.32 -20.19
C ARG A 207 23.54 -17.13 -21.12
N GLN A 208 24.45 -16.22 -20.77
CA GLN A 208 24.75 -15.00 -21.52
C GLN A 208 26.19 -15.02 -22.02
N TYR A 209 26.40 -14.64 -23.28
CA TYR A 209 27.69 -14.58 -23.93
C TYR A 209 27.96 -13.15 -24.43
N ASP A 210 29.21 -12.72 -24.35
CA ASP A 210 29.64 -11.46 -24.98
C ASP A 210 29.88 -11.61 -26.50
N GLU A 211 30.24 -10.52 -27.16
CA GLU A 211 30.54 -10.48 -28.60
C GLU A 211 31.70 -11.40 -29.02
N SER A 212 32.56 -11.80 -28.07
CA SER A 212 33.65 -12.75 -28.32
C SER A 212 33.21 -14.21 -28.17
N GLY A 213 31.98 -14.45 -27.73
CA GLY A 213 31.45 -15.77 -27.40
C GLY A 213 31.87 -16.27 -26.03
N ALA A 214 32.48 -15.43 -25.18
CA ALA A 214 32.84 -15.83 -23.83
C ALA A 214 31.60 -15.80 -22.92
N GLU A 215 31.38 -16.89 -22.20
CA GLU A 215 30.27 -16.99 -21.25
C GLU A 215 30.51 -16.05 -20.05
N THR A 216 29.47 -15.33 -19.68
CA THR A 216 29.47 -14.44 -18.52
C THR A 216 29.50 -15.30 -17.26
N PRO A 217 30.51 -15.15 -16.38
CA PRO A 217 30.61 -15.97 -15.19
C PRO A 217 29.39 -15.72 -14.29
N ARG A 218 28.52 -16.73 -14.15
CA ARG A 218 27.44 -16.71 -13.16
C ARG A 218 27.91 -17.44 -11.90
N PRO A 219 27.50 -17.03 -10.69
CA PRO A 219 27.62 -17.89 -9.52
C PRO A 219 27.09 -19.30 -9.84
N PRO A 220 27.74 -20.36 -9.34
CA PRO A 220 27.40 -21.73 -9.67
C PRO A 220 25.91 -21.95 -9.42
N ARG A 221 25.24 -22.65 -10.36
CA ARG A 221 23.85 -23.07 -10.22
C ARG A 221 23.67 -23.64 -8.81
N PRO A 222 22.74 -23.12 -8.00
CA PRO A 222 22.50 -23.69 -6.68
C PRO A 222 22.22 -25.18 -6.88
N THR A 223 23.10 -26.03 -6.34
CA THR A 223 22.96 -27.47 -6.48
C THR A 223 21.64 -27.83 -5.82
N PRO A 224 20.71 -28.54 -6.50
CA PRO A 224 19.46 -28.93 -5.89
C PRO A 224 19.78 -29.72 -4.62
N THR A 225 19.53 -29.07 -3.48
CA THR A 225 19.82 -29.65 -2.18
C THR A 225 18.83 -30.80 -1.97
N PRO A 226 19.28 -32.04 -1.66
CA PRO A 226 18.37 -33.16 -1.46
C PRO A 226 17.38 -32.81 -0.35
N ALA A 227 16.10 -32.99 -0.65
CA ALA A 227 14.98 -32.48 0.13
C ALA A 227 14.94 -33.05 1.57
N PRO A 228 14.81 -32.21 2.60
CA PRO A 228 14.05 -32.54 3.78
C PRO A 228 12.59 -32.03 3.64
N THR A 229 11.62 -32.91 3.87
CA THR A 229 10.22 -32.58 4.19
C THR A 229 10.21 -31.72 5.46
N PRO A 230 9.70 -30.47 5.41
CA PRO A 230 8.25 -30.17 5.40
C PRO A 230 7.84 -29.24 4.24
N THR A 231 6.54 -29.19 3.92
CA THR A 231 5.96 -28.28 2.94
C THR A 231 6.41 -26.85 3.22
N PRO A 232 7.26 -26.23 2.38
CA PRO A 232 7.64 -24.86 2.59
C PRO A 232 6.41 -23.99 2.37
N THR A 233 6.21 -23.04 3.29
CA THR A 233 5.45 -21.82 3.00
C THR A 233 5.93 -21.29 1.65
N PRO A 234 5.04 -20.98 0.69
CA PRO A 234 5.45 -20.53 -0.63
C PRO A 234 6.45 -19.39 -0.48
N THR A 235 7.66 -19.60 -1.01
CA THR A 235 8.66 -18.54 -1.12
C THR A 235 8.10 -17.52 -2.08
N LEU A 236 7.85 -16.31 -1.59
CA LEU A 236 7.40 -15.20 -2.40
C LEU A 236 8.40 -14.96 -3.54
N THR A 237 7.87 -14.64 -4.71
CA THR A 237 8.68 -14.19 -5.84
C THR A 237 9.53 -12.97 -5.45
N PRO A 238 10.69 -12.73 -6.08
CA PRO A 238 11.49 -11.53 -5.81
C PRO A 238 10.70 -10.22 -5.96
N GLU A 239 9.73 -10.18 -6.88
CA GLU A 239 8.83 -9.04 -7.07
C GLU A 239 7.86 -8.87 -5.89
N GLU A 240 7.21 -9.95 -5.43
CA GLU A 240 6.39 -9.90 -4.22
C GLU A 240 7.20 -9.54 -2.97
N GLN A 241 8.48 -9.92 -2.92
CA GLN A 241 9.35 -9.57 -1.81
C GLN A 241 9.81 -8.11 -1.87
N ALA A 242 10.08 -7.58 -3.07
CA ALA A 242 10.37 -6.16 -3.27
C ALA A 242 9.16 -5.27 -2.92
N ARG A 243 7.93 -5.72 -3.23
CA ARG A 243 6.70 -5.01 -2.85
C ARG A 243 6.53 -4.83 -1.34
N LYS A 244 7.15 -5.68 -0.52
CA LYS A 244 7.02 -5.59 0.94
C LYS A 244 7.82 -4.45 1.55
N THR A 245 8.74 -3.82 0.82
CA THR A 245 9.49 -2.66 1.32
C THR A 245 9.05 -1.40 0.58
N PRO A 246 9.00 -0.24 1.26
CA PRO A 246 8.69 1.02 0.59
C PRO A 246 9.59 1.26 -0.62
N GLU A 247 10.90 1.05 -0.49
CA GLU A 247 11.85 1.30 -1.58
C GLU A 247 11.64 0.38 -2.79
N GLY A 248 11.30 -0.89 -2.55
CA GLY A 248 11.08 -1.86 -3.63
C GLY A 248 9.79 -1.57 -4.39
N GLU A 249 8.71 -1.23 -3.67
CA GLU A 249 7.47 -0.84 -4.33
C GLU A 249 7.60 0.50 -5.07
N LEU A 250 8.32 1.49 -4.52
CA LEU A 250 8.63 2.74 -5.23
C LEU A 250 9.44 2.50 -6.52
N ALA A 251 10.43 1.62 -6.50
CA ALA A 251 11.19 1.28 -7.69
C ALA A 251 10.30 0.67 -8.77
N ILE A 252 9.40 -0.25 -8.40
CA ILE A 252 8.44 -0.88 -9.30
C ILE A 252 7.49 0.16 -9.91
N VAL A 253 6.89 1.03 -9.09
CA VAL A 253 5.96 2.07 -9.57
C VAL A 253 6.67 3.11 -10.44
N SER A 254 7.86 3.56 -10.05
CA SER A 254 8.67 4.51 -10.84
C SER A 254 9.02 3.96 -12.21
N GLU A 255 9.41 2.69 -12.25
CA GLU A 255 9.72 1.99 -13.48
C GLU A 255 8.48 1.88 -14.37
N ALA A 256 7.33 1.49 -13.81
CA ALA A 256 6.07 1.39 -14.52
C ALA A 256 5.62 2.73 -15.15
N VAL A 257 5.78 3.85 -14.42
CA VAL A 257 5.50 5.20 -14.96
C VAL A 257 6.45 5.53 -16.13
N ALA A 258 7.74 5.27 -15.97
CA ALA A 258 8.71 5.50 -17.05
C ALA A 258 8.38 4.67 -18.31
N GLN A 259 7.93 3.42 -18.13
CA GLN A 259 7.46 2.60 -19.24
C GLN A 259 6.24 3.16 -19.93
N LEU A 260 5.23 3.58 -19.16
CA LEU A 260 4.00 4.16 -19.69
C LEU A 260 4.34 5.39 -20.53
N MET A 261 5.14 6.31 -20.00
CA MET A 261 5.53 7.52 -20.74
C MET A 261 6.30 7.20 -22.02
N PHE A 262 7.27 6.27 -21.95
CA PHE A 262 8.02 5.84 -23.13
C PHE A 262 7.11 5.23 -24.20
N GLN A 263 6.19 4.35 -23.80
CA GLN A 263 5.30 3.65 -24.74
C GLN A 263 4.25 4.56 -25.32
N ALA A 264 3.67 5.47 -24.52
CA ALA A 264 2.71 6.45 -24.98
C ALA A 264 3.35 7.65 -25.70
N GLY A 265 4.69 7.71 -25.80
CA GLY A 265 5.40 8.82 -26.43
C GLY A 265 5.26 10.15 -25.69
N LEU A 266 5.03 10.10 -24.37
CA LEU A 266 4.81 11.29 -23.55
C LEU A 266 6.14 11.93 -23.16
N SER A 267 6.28 13.22 -23.46
CA SER A 267 7.35 14.06 -22.90
C SER A 267 6.99 14.59 -21.51
N SER A 268 5.71 14.58 -21.16
CA SER A 268 5.18 14.98 -19.86
C SER A 268 3.83 14.31 -19.60
N ILE A 269 3.50 14.04 -18.33
CA ILE A 269 2.19 13.54 -17.93
C ILE A 269 1.19 14.71 -17.96
N PRO A 270 0.08 14.65 -18.73
CA PRO A 270 -0.82 15.79 -18.92
C PRO A 270 -1.52 16.23 -17.64
N ASN A 271 -2.11 15.29 -16.91
CA ASN A 271 -2.79 15.56 -15.64
C ASN A 271 -2.18 14.68 -14.54
N PRO A 272 -0.98 15.03 -14.07
CA PRO A 272 -0.27 14.21 -13.11
C PRO A 272 -1.06 14.14 -11.80
N VAL A 273 -1.11 12.97 -11.18
CA VAL A 273 -1.57 12.79 -9.79
C VAL A 273 -0.59 13.54 -8.88
N THR A 274 -0.90 14.81 -8.66
CA THR A 274 -0.17 15.70 -7.77
C THR A 274 -0.67 15.55 -6.34
N LYS A 275 0.01 16.23 -5.42
CA LYS A 275 -0.32 16.26 -3.99
C LYS A 275 -1.72 16.86 -3.77
N GLY A 276 -2.75 16.01 -3.71
CA GLY A 276 -4.08 16.35 -3.20
C GLY A 276 -5.24 15.70 -3.94
N THR A 277 -5.76 14.58 -3.45
CA THR A 277 -7.01 14.42 -2.69
C THR A 277 -7.16 12.93 -2.31
N VAL A 278 -7.78 12.67 -1.16
CA VAL A 278 -7.81 11.48 -0.27
C VAL A 278 -8.24 10.15 -0.96
N PRO A 279 -7.88 8.91 -0.52
CA PRO A 279 -7.22 8.41 0.71
C PRO A 279 -5.70 8.54 0.79
N CYS A 280 -5.09 9.12 -0.23
CA CYS A 280 -3.65 9.40 -0.29
C CYS A 280 -3.46 10.90 -0.51
N PHE A 281 -3.28 11.68 0.55
CA PHE A 281 -3.18 13.15 0.44
C PHE A 281 -2.07 13.64 -0.49
N ALA A 282 -1.09 12.78 -0.76
CA ALA A 282 0.01 13.05 -1.64
C ALA A 282 0.07 12.11 -2.83
N GLY A 283 -1.05 11.51 -3.25
CA GLY A 283 -0.99 10.52 -4.32
C GLY A 283 -2.23 9.67 -4.46
N THR A 284 -2.04 8.43 -4.90
CA THR A 284 -3.07 7.40 -4.86
C THR A 284 -2.44 6.04 -4.56
N GLN A 285 -3.23 5.16 -3.96
CA GLN A 285 -2.95 3.73 -3.89
C GLN A 285 -3.61 2.99 -5.06
N ASP A 286 -4.55 3.62 -5.75
CA ASP A 286 -5.26 3.03 -6.89
C ASP A 286 -4.43 3.19 -8.17
N MET A 287 -3.80 2.10 -8.59
CA MET A 287 -2.96 2.05 -9.79
C MET A 287 -3.80 1.99 -11.08
N ALA A 288 -5.11 1.76 -10.99
CA ALA A 288 -6.03 1.93 -12.11
C ALA A 288 -6.36 3.41 -12.36
N ALA A 289 -6.02 4.31 -11.44
CA ALA A 289 -6.21 5.76 -11.56
C ALA A 289 -4.90 6.57 -11.61
N PHE A 290 -3.75 5.89 -11.58
CA PHE A 290 -2.42 6.50 -11.58
C PHE A 290 -1.66 6.18 -12.87
N PRO A 291 -0.84 7.08 -13.45
CA PRO A 291 -0.54 8.45 -13.00
C PRO A 291 -1.52 9.54 -13.44
N ASP A 292 -2.46 9.25 -14.34
CA ASP A 292 -3.43 10.22 -14.86
C ASP A 292 -4.75 9.53 -15.22
N ALA A 293 -5.75 9.65 -14.34
CA ALA A 293 -7.10 9.14 -14.59
C ALA A 293 -8.01 10.12 -15.35
N THR A 294 -7.57 11.36 -15.56
CA THR A 294 -8.43 12.46 -16.02
C THR A 294 -8.23 12.84 -17.48
N SER A 295 -7.13 12.40 -18.10
CA SER A 295 -6.95 12.51 -19.55
C SER A 295 -8.09 11.79 -20.27
N ILE A 296 -8.87 12.49 -21.08
CA ILE A 296 -10.02 11.91 -21.80
C ILE A 296 -9.58 11.55 -23.23
N ALA A 297 -9.89 10.34 -23.68
CA ALA A 297 -9.64 9.91 -25.06
C ALA A 297 -10.27 10.89 -26.06
N GLY A 298 -9.54 11.25 -27.13
CA GLY A 298 -10.02 12.18 -28.16
C GLY A 298 -10.03 13.66 -27.76
N THR A 299 -9.57 14.01 -26.55
CA THR A 299 -9.37 15.40 -26.12
C THR A 299 -7.90 15.82 -26.28
N SER A 300 -7.57 17.08 -25.97
CA SER A 300 -6.23 17.66 -26.17
C SER A 300 -5.08 16.84 -25.59
N ASP A 301 -5.36 16.04 -24.56
CA ASP A 301 -4.34 15.38 -23.74
C ASP A 301 -4.10 13.92 -24.18
N LYS A 302 -5.04 13.34 -24.94
CA LYS A 302 -4.97 11.97 -25.47
C LYS A 302 -5.54 11.92 -26.89
N LEU A 303 -4.85 12.58 -27.82
CA LEU A 303 -5.31 12.76 -29.20
C LEU A 303 -4.99 11.58 -30.10
N THR A 304 -3.76 11.09 -30.08
CA THR A 304 -3.30 10.02 -30.95
C THR A 304 -2.38 9.07 -30.21
N ASP A 305 -2.45 7.80 -30.58
CA ASP A 305 -1.52 6.79 -30.12
C ASP A 305 -0.12 6.96 -30.75
N PRO A 306 0.87 6.14 -30.35
CA PRO A 306 2.23 6.20 -30.89
C PRO A 306 2.35 5.91 -32.40
N PHE A 307 1.31 5.34 -33.01
CA PHE A 307 1.22 5.05 -34.44
C PHE A 307 0.50 6.15 -35.22
N GLY A 308 0.03 7.19 -34.53
CA GLY A 308 -0.71 8.31 -35.11
C GLY A 308 -2.20 8.04 -35.32
N MET A 309 -2.74 6.95 -34.76
CA MET A 309 -4.18 6.66 -34.79
C MET A 309 -4.88 7.47 -33.71
N PRO A 310 -6.00 8.14 -34.01
CA PRO A 310 -6.69 8.96 -33.03
C PRO A 310 -7.34 8.09 -31.96
N TYR A 311 -7.19 8.46 -30.69
CA TYR A 311 -8.07 7.92 -29.66
C TYR A 311 -9.47 8.52 -29.83
N THR A 312 -10.51 7.72 -29.71
CA THR A 312 -11.91 8.17 -29.78
C THR A 312 -12.58 8.03 -28.42
N ASP A 313 -13.34 9.04 -28.03
CA ASP A 313 -14.06 9.04 -26.76
C ASP A 313 -15.09 7.90 -26.71
N GLY A 314 -15.19 7.26 -25.56
CA GLY A 314 -16.01 6.07 -25.30
C GLY A 314 -17.52 6.34 -25.28
N VAL A 315 -18.07 7.06 -26.26
CA VAL A 315 -19.52 7.11 -26.48
C VAL A 315 -20.07 5.69 -26.81
N ASP A 316 -19.19 4.78 -27.21
CA ASP A 316 -19.43 3.34 -27.34
C ASP A 316 -18.87 2.60 -26.10
N PRO A 317 -19.60 1.65 -25.48
CA PRO A 317 -19.07 0.78 -24.42
C PRO A 317 -17.81 -0.02 -24.79
N LEU A 318 -17.40 -0.01 -26.07
CA LEU A 318 -16.17 -0.61 -26.57
C LEU A 318 -15.04 0.39 -26.85
N GLY A 319 -15.25 1.70 -26.68
CA GLY A 319 -14.26 2.72 -27.02
C GLY A 319 -13.01 2.72 -26.16
N ASP A 320 -12.01 3.49 -26.62
CA ASP A 320 -10.69 3.58 -25.99
C ASP A 320 -10.83 4.06 -24.54
N LYS A 321 -9.99 3.52 -23.66
CA LYS A 321 -10.02 3.94 -22.26
C LYS A 321 -9.47 5.35 -22.06
N ASP A 322 -10.16 6.11 -21.22
CA ASP A 322 -9.63 7.32 -20.63
C ASP A 322 -8.42 7.02 -19.74
N GLY A 323 -7.58 8.03 -19.58
CA GLY A 323 -6.42 8.05 -18.71
C GLY A 323 -5.15 7.49 -19.34
N TYR A 324 -4.02 7.91 -18.76
CA TYR A 324 -2.74 7.22 -18.85
C TYR A 324 -2.53 6.54 -17.50
N VAL A 325 -2.95 5.28 -17.39
CA VAL A 325 -2.99 4.53 -16.12
C VAL A 325 -2.02 3.34 -16.12
N LEU A 326 -1.59 2.88 -14.94
CA LEU A 326 -0.63 1.77 -14.84
C LEU A 326 -1.30 0.40 -14.92
N ALA A 327 -2.60 0.30 -14.67
CA ALA A 327 -3.35 -0.93 -14.76
C ALA A 327 -4.45 -0.85 -15.83
N GLY A 328 -4.36 -1.72 -16.85
CA GLY A 328 -5.36 -1.84 -17.90
C GLY A 328 -5.48 -0.61 -18.81
N HIS A 329 -4.34 -0.02 -19.20
CA HIS A 329 -4.24 1.11 -20.12
C HIS A 329 -4.31 0.68 -21.58
N ASP A 330 -5.04 1.47 -22.36
CA ASP A 330 -5.13 1.30 -23.79
C ASP A 330 -3.98 2.00 -24.52
N ILE A 331 -3.20 1.25 -25.28
CA ILE A 331 -2.04 1.77 -26.01
C ILE A 331 -2.41 2.16 -27.44
N PHE A 332 -3.51 1.63 -27.97
CA PHE A 332 -3.88 1.80 -29.37
C PHE A 332 -5.14 2.64 -29.47
N GLY A 333 -5.17 3.59 -30.41
CA GLY A 333 -6.38 4.36 -30.72
C GLY A 333 -7.22 3.60 -31.74
N ASP A 334 -7.69 2.40 -31.39
CA ASP A 334 -8.40 1.51 -32.31
C ASP A 334 -9.91 1.41 -32.04
N ASN A 335 -10.38 2.16 -31.03
CA ASN A 335 -11.76 2.16 -30.54
C ASN A 335 -12.21 0.77 -30.06
N GLN A 336 -11.28 -0.02 -29.54
CA GLN A 336 -11.51 -1.31 -28.90
C GLN A 336 -10.68 -1.41 -27.62
N GLN A 337 -11.25 -1.97 -26.56
CA GLN A 337 -10.48 -2.32 -25.36
C GLN A 337 -9.65 -3.61 -25.54
N THR A 338 -9.00 -3.77 -26.69
CA THR A 338 -8.13 -4.91 -26.98
C THR A 338 -6.67 -4.56 -26.73
N GLY A 339 -5.88 -5.51 -26.21
CA GLY A 339 -4.47 -5.26 -25.95
C GLY A 339 -4.18 -4.33 -24.75
N LEU A 340 -5.13 -4.20 -23.81
CA LEU A 340 -4.92 -3.46 -22.57
C LEU A 340 -3.64 -3.93 -21.87
N ARG A 341 -2.79 -2.97 -21.53
CA ARG A 341 -1.53 -3.22 -20.85
C ARG A 341 -1.61 -2.82 -19.40
N SER A 342 -1.16 -3.73 -18.55
CA SER A 342 -0.86 -3.45 -17.15
C SER A 342 0.65 -3.42 -16.99
N TYR A 343 1.16 -2.28 -16.55
CA TYR A 343 2.57 -2.06 -16.24
C TYR A 343 2.92 -2.55 -14.83
N LEU A 344 1.89 -2.82 -14.01
CA LEU A 344 2.00 -3.38 -12.68
C LEU A 344 1.23 -4.70 -12.59
N GLY A 345 1.76 -5.66 -11.84
CA GLY A 345 1.07 -6.91 -11.50
C GLY A 345 -0.01 -6.74 -10.42
N PHE A 346 -0.29 -5.50 -9.99
CA PHE A 346 -1.26 -5.17 -8.95
C PHE A 346 -2.02 -3.89 -9.29
N THR A 347 -3.28 -3.81 -8.84
CA THR A 347 -4.17 -2.66 -9.06
C THR A 347 -4.24 -1.73 -7.84
N SER A 348 -3.78 -2.20 -6.67
CA SER A 348 -3.72 -1.41 -5.43
C SER A 348 -2.33 -1.52 -4.82
N ALA A 349 -1.75 -0.37 -4.49
CA ALA A 349 -0.45 -0.24 -3.87
C ALA A 349 -0.53 -0.24 -2.34
N THR A 350 0.55 -0.64 -1.66
CA THR A 350 0.67 -0.55 -0.20
C THR A 350 0.91 0.88 0.23
N TRP A 351 1.67 1.64 -0.57
CA TRP A 351 2.04 3.03 -0.31
C TRP A 351 1.29 3.99 -1.22
N CYS A 352 1.29 5.27 -0.87
CA CYS A 352 0.70 6.31 -1.70
C CYS A 352 1.75 6.86 -2.68
N TYR A 353 1.35 7.13 -3.92
CA TYR A 353 2.26 7.64 -4.94
C TYR A 353 1.70 8.90 -5.61
N SER A 354 2.50 9.98 -5.65
CA SER A 354 2.30 11.07 -6.60
C SER A 354 3.28 10.94 -7.75
N VAL A 355 2.96 11.62 -8.83
CA VAL A 355 3.85 11.83 -9.96
C VAL A 355 3.80 13.30 -10.34
N ASP A 356 4.91 13.87 -10.79
CA ASP A 356 4.92 15.20 -11.39
C ASP A 356 4.74 15.14 -12.92
N GLY A 357 4.69 16.31 -13.56
CA GLY A 357 4.57 16.38 -15.02
C GLY A 357 5.75 15.74 -15.76
N ASP A 358 6.92 15.59 -15.13
CA ASP A 358 8.11 14.99 -15.75
C ASP A 358 8.16 13.46 -15.54
N GLY A 359 7.16 12.87 -14.87
CA GLY A 359 7.11 11.43 -14.58
C GLY A 359 7.88 11.01 -13.34
N ARG A 360 8.36 11.96 -12.54
CA ARG A 360 9.05 11.64 -11.28
C ARG A 360 8.02 11.17 -10.26
N VAL A 361 8.15 9.92 -9.83
CA VAL A 361 7.30 9.35 -8.79
C VAL A 361 7.86 9.69 -7.41
N GLU A 362 6.98 10.17 -6.53
CA GLU A 362 7.27 10.30 -5.10
C GLU A 362 6.37 9.35 -4.33
N GLN A 363 6.99 8.56 -3.45
CA GLN A 363 6.28 7.73 -2.49
C GLN A 363 6.01 8.52 -1.22
N HIS A 364 4.82 8.30 -0.68
CA HIS A 364 4.39 8.85 0.59
C HIS A 364 3.88 7.73 1.48
N GLU A 365 4.11 7.89 2.78
CA GLU A 365 3.46 7.02 3.76
C GLU A 365 1.94 7.15 3.59
N PRO A 366 1.18 6.03 3.59
CA PRO A 366 -0.26 6.10 3.70
C PRO A 366 -0.62 6.98 4.89
N SER A 367 -1.45 8.00 4.67
CA SER A 367 -1.92 8.80 5.79
C SER A 367 -2.63 7.87 6.76
N ARG A 368 -2.16 7.81 8.01
CA ARG A 368 -2.88 7.12 9.09
C ARG A 368 -4.26 7.74 9.33
N VAL A 369 -4.42 9.00 8.90
CA VAL A 369 -5.68 9.73 8.92
C VAL A 369 -6.52 9.34 7.70
N GLN A 370 -7.66 8.71 7.96
CA GLN A 370 -8.67 8.36 6.96
C GLN A 370 -9.61 9.55 6.77
N VAL A 371 -10.20 9.71 5.58
CA VAL A 371 -11.30 10.68 5.45
C VAL A 371 -12.59 10.11 6.01
N LEU A 372 -13.32 10.98 6.69
CA LEU A 372 -14.62 10.73 7.26
C LEU A 372 -15.64 11.65 6.58
N ASP A 373 -16.17 11.22 5.44
CA ASP A 373 -17.25 11.96 4.76
C ASP A 373 -18.64 11.60 5.31
N ASP A 374 -18.73 10.50 6.05
CA ASP A 374 -19.97 10.00 6.67
C ASP A 374 -19.66 9.39 8.06
N VAL A 375 -20.53 9.64 9.03
CA VAL A 375 -20.40 9.08 10.39
C VAL A 375 -20.46 7.55 10.39
N ASP A 376 -21.07 6.92 9.38
CA ASP A 376 -21.14 5.48 9.23
C ASP A 376 -19.75 4.84 9.07
N VAL A 377 -18.77 5.57 8.52
CA VAL A 377 -17.37 5.12 8.46
C VAL A 377 -16.80 4.97 9.87
N LEU A 378 -17.04 5.96 10.74
CA LEU A 378 -16.62 5.90 12.14
C LEU A 378 -17.40 4.82 12.90
N ARG A 379 -18.70 4.67 12.64
CA ARG A 379 -19.55 3.63 13.24
C ARG A 379 -19.05 2.23 12.88
N ALA A 380 -18.70 2.00 11.62
CA ALA A 380 -18.15 0.72 11.17
C ALA A 380 -16.81 0.41 11.85
N ALA A 381 -15.92 1.39 11.95
CA ALA A 381 -14.64 1.24 12.65
C ALA A 381 -14.82 1.00 14.16
N PHE A 382 -15.80 1.66 14.78
CA PHE A 382 -16.17 1.47 16.17
C PHE A 382 -16.69 0.05 16.45
N ALA A 383 -17.51 -0.50 15.55
CA ALA A 383 -17.99 -1.89 15.63
C ALA A 383 -16.84 -2.90 15.47
N GLY A 384 -15.81 -2.59 14.69
CA GLY A 384 -14.60 -3.39 14.58
C GLY A 384 -13.77 -3.46 15.87
N GLY A 385 -13.97 -2.52 16.80
CA GLY A 385 -13.33 -2.49 18.13
C GLY A 385 -14.08 -3.25 19.21
N ASP A 386 -15.03 -4.12 18.84
CA ASP A 386 -15.82 -4.92 19.78
C ASP A 386 -14.94 -5.73 20.75
N GLY A 387 -15.28 -5.68 22.04
CA GLY A 387 -14.52 -6.35 23.10
C GLY A 387 -13.46 -5.48 23.78
N SER A 388 -13.08 -4.34 23.18
CA SER A 388 -12.16 -3.36 23.76
C SER A 388 -12.92 -2.14 24.29
N ALA A 389 -12.38 -1.48 25.32
CA ALA A 389 -12.82 -0.12 25.62
C ALA A 389 -12.53 0.79 24.42
N ARG A 390 -13.37 1.81 24.18
CA ARG A 390 -13.24 2.68 23.01
C ARG A 390 -13.31 4.14 23.41
N LEU A 391 -12.36 4.96 22.97
CA LEU A 391 -12.31 6.39 23.21
C LEU A 391 -12.40 7.14 21.89
N VAL A 392 -13.45 7.93 21.70
CA VAL A 392 -13.59 8.84 20.56
C VAL A 392 -13.21 10.25 20.99
N LEU A 393 -12.26 10.86 20.29
CA LEU A 393 -11.83 12.24 20.47
C LEU A 393 -12.35 13.07 19.30
N LEU A 394 -13.11 14.12 19.58
CA LEU A 394 -13.44 15.14 18.57
C LEU A 394 -12.53 16.33 18.82
N VAL A 395 -11.58 16.60 17.93
CA VAL A 395 -10.50 17.57 18.16
C VAL A 395 -10.32 18.51 16.97
N THR A 396 -10.04 19.78 17.26
CA THR A 396 -9.79 20.79 16.22
C THR A 396 -8.29 21.00 16.05
N PRO A 397 -7.67 20.59 14.93
CA PRO A 397 -6.21 20.67 14.77
C PRO A 397 -5.67 22.10 14.77
N GLU A 398 -6.47 23.12 14.49
CA GLU A 398 -6.07 24.54 14.53
C GLU A 398 -5.77 25.03 15.95
N LEU A 399 -6.37 24.40 16.96
CA LEU A 399 -6.18 24.76 18.37
C LEU A 399 -5.02 23.96 18.97
N ALA A 400 -3.94 24.66 19.34
CA ALA A 400 -2.79 24.03 19.98
C ALA A 400 -3.15 23.22 21.24
N ALA A 401 -4.14 23.68 22.01
CA ALA A 401 -4.66 22.98 23.17
C ALA A 401 -5.32 21.63 22.80
N ALA A 402 -6.17 21.62 21.76
CA ALA A 402 -6.81 20.40 21.26
C ALA A 402 -5.77 19.35 20.81
N ARG A 403 -4.77 19.78 20.04
CA ARG A 403 -3.62 18.94 19.65
C ARG A 403 -2.88 18.39 20.87
N GLY A 404 -2.58 19.25 21.83
CA GLY A 404 -1.92 18.87 23.08
C GLY A 404 -2.70 17.80 23.85
N ARG A 405 -4.04 17.82 23.79
CA ARG A 405 -4.86 16.81 24.46
C ARG A 405 -4.89 15.46 23.73
N ALA A 406 -4.89 15.44 22.40
CA ALA A 406 -4.70 14.19 21.65
C ALA A 406 -3.33 13.55 21.94
N ILE A 407 -2.27 14.36 21.97
CA ILE A 407 -0.92 13.94 22.37
C ILE A 407 -0.89 13.45 23.83
N TRP A 408 -1.63 14.10 24.72
CA TRP A 408 -1.75 13.67 26.11
C TRP A 408 -2.38 12.28 26.23
N VAL A 409 -3.44 11.97 25.47
CA VAL A 409 -4.03 10.62 25.47
C VAL A 409 -3.00 9.57 25.06
N GLN A 410 -2.24 9.85 24.00
CA GLN A 410 -1.15 8.95 23.62
C GLN A 410 -0.11 8.79 24.74
N THR A 411 0.48 9.90 25.17
CA THR A 411 1.64 9.85 26.08
C THR A 411 1.33 9.48 27.52
N GLN A 412 0.11 9.75 27.99
CA GLN A 412 -0.27 9.55 29.41
C GLN A 412 -1.24 8.40 29.62
N VAL A 413 -1.96 7.95 28.58
CA VAL A 413 -2.86 6.80 28.69
C VAL A 413 -2.22 5.61 27.99
N LEU A 414 -1.97 5.73 26.68
CA LEU A 414 -1.53 4.61 25.85
C LEU A 414 -0.08 4.19 26.13
N ASP A 415 0.86 5.14 26.27
CA ASP A 415 2.26 4.83 26.56
C ASP A 415 2.46 4.34 28.01
N SER A 416 1.56 4.73 28.92
CA SER A 416 1.64 4.34 30.33
C SER A 416 1.30 2.86 30.56
N ASP A 417 0.49 2.28 29.67
CA ASP A 417 0.06 0.90 29.71
C ASP A 417 -0.10 0.35 28.29
N ALA A 418 0.93 -0.36 27.83
CA ALA A 418 0.94 -1.01 26.52
C ALA A 418 -0.04 -2.19 26.41
N GLU A 419 -0.48 -2.77 27.54
CA GLU A 419 -1.44 -3.87 27.59
C GLU A 419 -2.90 -3.37 27.68
N LEU A 420 -3.10 -2.05 27.77
CA LEU A 420 -4.42 -1.46 27.85
C LEU A 420 -5.22 -1.80 26.59
N ASP A 421 -6.30 -2.56 26.79
CA ASP A 421 -7.27 -2.94 25.75
C ASP A 421 -8.23 -1.79 25.44
N LEU A 422 -7.66 -0.72 24.88
CA LEU A 422 -8.33 0.52 24.50
C LEU A 422 -8.08 0.78 23.01
N LYS A 423 -9.16 1.00 22.25
CA LYS A 423 -9.11 1.56 20.90
C LYS A 423 -9.43 3.04 20.94
N VAL A 424 -8.67 3.85 20.22
CA VAL A 424 -8.77 5.31 20.21
C VAL A 424 -9.08 5.78 18.80
N TYR A 425 -10.19 6.49 18.64
CA TYR A 425 -10.58 7.10 17.37
C TYR A 425 -10.44 8.60 17.48
N VAL A 426 -9.49 9.18 16.75
CA VAL A 426 -9.24 10.62 16.77
C VAL A 426 -9.88 11.24 15.54
N VAL A 427 -10.95 12.00 15.73
CA VAL A 427 -11.68 12.67 14.67
C VAL A 427 -11.29 14.15 14.67
N TRP A 428 -10.49 14.49 13.68
CA TRP A 428 -10.03 15.83 13.43
C TRP A 428 -11.08 16.63 12.66
N ASN A 429 -11.56 17.73 13.26
CA ASN A 429 -12.62 18.56 12.71
C ASN A 429 -12.10 19.96 12.42
N PRO A 430 -12.35 20.55 11.24
CA PRO A 430 -12.03 21.94 10.99
C PRO A 430 -12.84 22.84 11.93
N SER A 431 -12.25 23.96 12.32
CA SER A 431 -12.94 25.00 13.09
C SER A 431 -14.19 25.53 12.37
N PRO A 432 -15.25 25.97 13.07
CA PRO A 432 -16.44 26.55 12.43
C PRO A 432 -16.08 27.72 11.51
N GLY A 433 -16.37 27.60 10.21
CA GLY A 433 -16.02 28.61 9.21
C GLY A 433 -14.58 28.56 8.72
N GLY A 434 -13.78 27.60 9.20
CA GLY A 434 -12.52 27.21 8.59
C GLY A 434 -12.80 26.57 7.23
N VAL A 435 -12.40 27.25 6.16
CA VAL A 435 -12.45 26.73 4.79
C VAL A 435 -11.21 25.91 4.43
N ASP A 436 -10.29 25.74 5.38
CA ASP A 436 -9.04 25.03 5.10
C ASP A 436 -9.33 23.53 4.97
N PRO A 437 -9.09 22.94 3.79
CA PRO A 437 -9.42 21.54 3.55
C PRO A 437 -8.53 20.58 4.36
N TRP A 438 -7.40 21.05 4.89
CA TRP A 438 -6.50 20.29 5.75
C TRP A 438 -5.35 21.16 6.29
N PRO A 439 -5.12 21.31 7.61
CA PRO A 439 -3.94 22.02 8.10
C PRO A 439 -2.68 21.15 7.95
N SER A 440 -1.78 21.55 7.05
CA SER A 440 -0.43 20.98 6.94
C SER A 440 0.58 21.82 7.74
N PRO A 441 1.50 21.19 8.53
CA PRO A 441 1.60 19.76 8.80
C PRO A 441 0.60 19.33 9.88
N PHE A 442 -0.05 18.20 9.64
CA PHE A 442 -0.92 17.58 10.63
C PHE A 442 -0.05 17.03 11.77
N PRO A 443 -0.40 17.27 13.04
CA PRO A 443 0.25 16.58 14.15
C PRO A 443 -0.12 15.09 14.05
N SER A 444 0.68 14.28 13.36
CA SER A 444 0.49 12.84 13.45
C SER A 444 0.80 12.42 14.88
N LEU A 445 -0.13 11.68 15.48
CA LEU A 445 0.19 10.96 16.71
C LEU A 445 1.27 9.92 16.37
N ALA A 446 2.13 9.60 17.33
CA ALA A 446 3.16 8.60 17.11
C ALA A 446 2.52 7.26 16.68
N PRO A 447 3.23 6.43 15.90
CA PRO A 447 2.68 5.16 15.42
C PRO A 447 2.25 4.23 16.57
N ASP A 448 0.94 4.13 16.79
CA ASP A 448 0.29 3.21 17.73
C ASP A 448 -0.89 2.54 17.01
N ASP A 449 -1.00 1.21 17.10
CA ASP A 449 -2.02 0.38 16.42
C ASP A 449 -3.40 0.41 17.11
N ARG A 450 -3.46 1.00 18.29
CA ARG A 450 -4.70 1.32 19.01
C ARG A 450 -5.35 2.59 18.51
N ILE A 451 -4.60 3.46 17.84
CA ILE A 451 -5.09 4.76 17.34
C ILE A 451 -5.50 4.65 15.88
N VAL A 452 -6.73 5.07 15.59
CA VAL A 452 -7.24 5.30 14.23
C VAL A 452 -7.59 6.78 14.12
N GLU A 453 -7.03 7.45 13.13
CA GLU A 453 -7.25 8.88 12.92
C GLU A 453 -8.22 9.09 11.75
N TYR A 454 -9.11 10.06 11.89
CA TYR A 454 -10.10 10.46 10.89
C TYR A 454 -10.04 11.96 10.68
N TRP A 455 -10.26 12.41 9.45
CA TRP A 455 -10.55 13.80 9.15
C TRP A 455 -11.96 13.96 8.67
N ASP A 456 -12.70 14.74 9.44
CA ASP A 456 -14.10 15.00 9.24
C ASP A 456 -14.28 16.38 8.63
N SER A 457 -13.94 16.49 7.34
CA SER A 457 -14.02 17.76 6.60
C SER A 457 -15.43 18.35 6.60
N GLY A 458 -16.44 17.47 6.53
CA GLY A 458 -17.86 17.83 6.54
C GLY A 458 -18.44 18.01 7.94
N GLN A 459 -17.66 17.76 8.99
CA GLN A 459 -18.10 17.73 10.39
C GLN A 459 -19.27 16.75 10.62
N ALA A 460 -19.35 15.67 9.86
CA ALA A 460 -20.38 14.64 9.94
C ALA A 460 -20.44 13.97 11.33
N ALA A 461 -19.31 13.52 11.86
CA ALA A 461 -19.26 12.96 13.21
C ALA A 461 -19.53 14.03 14.26
N ALA A 462 -18.91 15.21 14.15
CA ALA A 462 -19.09 16.25 15.16
C ALA A 462 -20.53 16.82 15.21
N GLN A 463 -21.22 16.88 14.07
CA GLN A 463 -22.65 17.19 14.00
C GLN A 463 -23.51 16.06 14.58
N TRP A 464 -23.17 14.81 14.28
CA TRP A 464 -23.89 13.65 14.82
C TRP A 464 -23.82 13.62 16.36
N PHE A 465 -22.63 13.74 16.93
CA PHE A 465 -22.43 13.77 18.39
C PHE A 465 -23.10 14.99 19.05
N ALA A 466 -23.10 16.15 18.39
CA ALA A 466 -23.83 17.33 18.86
C ALA A 466 -25.33 17.09 18.89
N SER A 467 -25.88 16.54 17.80
CA SER A 467 -27.31 16.24 17.67
C SER A 467 -27.77 15.25 18.74
N ASP A 468 -27.04 14.17 18.95
CA ASP A 468 -27.38 13.17 19.97
C ASP A 468 -27.33 13.76 21.39
N ALA A 469 -26.31 14.59 21.69
CA ALA A 469 -26.21 15.31 22.95
C ALA A 469 -27.31 16.40 23.14
N GLY A 470 -28.20 16.61 22.18
CA GLY A 470 -29.22 17.66 22.20
C GLY A 470 -28.63 19.07 22.07
N SER A 471 -27.42 19.18 21.52
CA SER A 471 -26.69 20.42 21.29
C SER A 471 -26.94 20.94 19.87
N ALA A 472 -27.21 22.24 19.74
CA ALA A 472 -27.28 22.91 18.44
C ALA A 472 -25.89 23.31 17.89
N THR A 473 -24.83 23.15 18.69
CA THR A 473 -23.46 23.49 18.31
C THR A 473 -22.64 22.22 18.17
N VAL A 474 -21.88 22.13 17.07
CA VAL A 474 -20.94 21.06 16.76
C VAL A 474 -20.01 20.81 17.95
N ALA A 475 -19.82 19.54 18.31
CA ALA A 475 -18.98 19.17 19.43
C ALA A 475 -17.51 19.27 19.04
N TYR A 476 -16.75 20.10 19.76
CA TYR A 476 -15.31 20.24 19.63
C TYR A 476 -14.65 19.98 20.96
N ASP A 477 -13.41 19.48 20.91
CA ASP A 477 -12.60 19.13 22.08
C ASP A 477 -13.33 18.23 23.09
N ALA A 478 -14.05 17.24 22.55
CA ALA A 478 -14.87 16.32 23.30
C ALA A 478 -14.27 14.92 23.37
N TYR A 479 -14.52 14.23 24.49
CA TYR A 479 -14.06 12.87 24.76
C TYR A 479 -15.28 12.01 25.09
N TYR A 480 -15.43 10.91 24.36
CA TYR A 480 -16.47 9.92 24.59
C TYR A 480 -15.80 8.58 24.87
N LEU A 481 -15.91 8.11 26.11
CA LEU A 481 -15.38 6.81 26.53
C LEU A 481 -16.52 5.79 26.61
N PHE A 482 -16.34 4.67 25.93
CA PHE A 482 -17.30 3.59 25.81
C PHE A 482 -16.71 2.28 26.35
N GLY A 483 -17.56 1.49 26.99
CA GLY A 483 -17.18 0.16 27.49
C GLY A 483 -16.98 -0.88 26.38
N PRO A 484 -16.33 -2.01 26.69
CA PRO A 484 -16.19 -3.17 25.80
C PRO A 484 -17.49 -3.69 25.17
N GLU A 485 -18.60 -3.54 25.88
CA GLU A 485 -19.93 -4.01 25.49
C GLU A 485 -20.75 -3.00 24.69
N ALA A 486 -20.26 -1.77 24.55
CA ALA A 486 -20.96 -0.70 23.85
C ALA A 486 -21.22 -1.09 22.38
N ARG A 487 -22.38 -0.71 21.87
CA ARG A 487 -22.81 -0.96 20.48
C ARG A 487 -23.25 0.36 19.88
N TRP A 488 -22.70 0.71 18.72
CA TRP A 488 -23.11 1.91 18.00
C TRP A 488 -24.14 1.52 16.95
N ASP A 489 -25.39 1.48 17.40
CA ASP A 489 -26.57 1.27 16.54
C ASP A 489 -27.07 2.65 16.03
N ASP A 490 -28.38 2.86 15.93
CA ASP A 490 -28.98 4.12 15.48
C ASP A 490 -29.01 5.23 16.57
N GLU A 491 -28.68 4.89 17.82
CA GLU A 491 -28.61 5.80 18.99
C GLU A 491 -27.20 5.74 19.62
N LEU A 492 -26.79 6.76 20.41
CA LEU A 492 -25.52 6.71 21.15
C LEU A 492 -25.38 5.43 22.02
N PRO A 493 -24.22 4.74 22.00
CA PRO A 493 -23.95 3.52 22.78
C PRO A 493 -24.01 3.63 24.31
#